data_AF-A0A3M6UMW1-F1
#
_entry.id   AF-A0A3M6UMW1-F1
#
_cell.length_a   1.000
_cell.length_b   1.000
_cell.length_c   1.000
_cell.angle_alpha   90.00
_cell.angle_beta   90.00
_cell.angle_gamma   90.00
#
_symmetry.space_group_name_H-M   'P 1'
#
loop_
_entity.id
_entity.type
_entity.pdbx_description
1 polymer ?
#
loop_
_entity_poly.entity_id
_entity_poly.type
_entity_poly.pdbx_seq_one_letter_code
_entity_poly.pdbx_strand_id
1 'polypeptide(L)'
;MTEQSSIVTVEDKQETLIGKVCNPWMWRVANGFMALFFAFASYVQINDPDPVIWMLIYAIPCFLCIALVIDSSLQDHYVWRYTAVIHVVVCNLGIFYSLSVLFGTEISFKNPLEYEEGREIGGLLIIIAWLGLCWLRRLRGFGEANVFFWSATIAVSLTPFVLLGYYVNTWDVSAIQSHCKDIISRHLYKEI
;
A
#
# COMPACT_ATOMS: atom_id res chain seq x y z
N MET A 1 24.67 -47.83 -5.27
CA MET A 1 25.44 -46.55 -5.36
C MET A 1 24.88 -45.57 -6.39
N THR A 2 23.95 -45.96 -7.27
CA THR A 2 23.34 -45.10 -8.31
C THR A 2 22.12 -44.29 -7.85
N GLU A 3 21.43 -44.73 -6.80
CA GLU A 3 20.19 -44.11 -6.29
C GLU A 3 20.44 -42.82 -5.50
N GLN A 4 21.53 -42.77 -4.73
CA GLN A 4 21.88 -41.62 -3.91
C GLN A 4 22.39 -40.43 -4.75
N SER A 5 23.06 -40.71 -5.88
CA SER A 5 23.52 -39.68 -6.82
C SER A 5 22.39 -39.07 -7.64
N SER A 6 21.32 -39.82 -7.90
CA SER A 6 20.12 -39.33 -8.60
C SER A 6 19.22 -38.49 -7.69
N ILE A 7 19.11 -38.83 -6.40
CA ILE A 7 18.37 -38.03 -5.42
C ILE A 7 19.02 -36.65 -5.23
N VAL A 8 20.34 -36.61 -5.01
CA VAL A 8 21.08 -35.34 -4.82
C VAL A 8 20.99 -34.43 -6.05
N THR A 9 21.04 -35.01 -7.27
CA THR A 9 20.92 -34.22 -8.50
C THR A 9 19.50 -33.72 -8.77
N VAL A 10 18.46 -34.42 -8.31
CA VAL A 10 17.07 -33.96 -8.41
C VAL A 10 16.78 -32.86 -7.38
N GLU A 11 17.26 -33.01 -6.15
CA GLU A 11 17.10 -32.03 -5.08
C GLU A 11 17.81 -30.70 -5.40
N ASP A 12 19.05 -30.77 -5.92
CA ASP A 12 19.82 -29.60 -6.38
C ASP A 12 19.19 -28.93 -7.62
N LYS A 13 18.62 -29.72 -8.56
CA LYS A 13 17.86 -29.16 -9.69
C LYS A 13 16.56 -28.51 -9.26
N GLN A 14 15.89 -29.06 -8.25
CA GLN A 14 14.62 -28.57 -7.72
C GLN A 14 14.83 -27.32 -6.86
N GLU A 15 15.87 -27.26 -6.04
CA GLU A 15 16.30 -26.04 -5.34
C GLU A 15 16.75 -24.95 -6.32
N THR A 16 17.49 -25.29 -7.37
CA THR A 16 17.88 -24.31 -8.40
C THR A 16 16.72 -23.88 -9.29
N LEU A 17 15.70 -24.73 -9.51
CA LEU A 17 14.45 -24.35 -10.18
C LEU A 17 13.59 -23.45 -9.30
N ILE A 18 13.39 -23.79 -8.02
CA ILE A 18 12.64 -22.98 -7.05
C ILE A 18 13.37 -21.66 -6.78
N GLY A 19 14.70 -21.66 -6.70
CA GLY A 19 15.54 -20.46 -6.59
C GLY A 19 15.52 -19.59 -7.85
N LYS A 20 15.32 -20.17 -9.04
CA LYS A 20 15.12 -19.44 -10.31
C LYS A 20 13.69 -18.93 -10.51
N VAL A 21 12.71 -19.46 -9.77
CA VAL A 21 11.31 -19.03 -9.88
C VAL A 21 11.09 -17.63 -9.30
N CYS A 22 11.94 -17.12 -8.40
CA CYS A 22 11.94 -15.69 -8.02
C CYS A 22 12.59 -14.80 -9.09
N ASN A 23 12.00 -14.81 -10.27
CA ASN A 23 12.39 -14.01 -11.43
C ASN A 23 12.24 -12.51 -11.09
N PRO A 24 13.16 -11.61 -11.51
CA PRO A 24 12.96 -10.16 -11.47
C PRO A 24 11.54 -9.71 -11.85
N TRP A 25 10.92 -10.43 -12.77
CA TRP A 25 9.53 -10.21 -13.19
C TRP A 25 8.49 -10.31 -12.07
N MET A 26 8.61 -11.22 -11.10
CA MET A 26 7.64 -11.31 -10.00
C MET A 26 7.62 -10.05 -9.15
N TRP A 27 8.81 -9.52 -8.84
CA TRP A 27 8.93 -8.28 -8.06
C TRP A 27 8.41 -7.07 -8.84
N ARG A 28 8.68 -7.03 -10.16
CA ARG A 28 8.13 -6.00 -11.06
C ARG A 28 6.61 -6.09 -11.13
N VAL A 29 6.04 -7.28 -11.26
CA VAL A 29 4.58 -7.50 -11.28
C VAL A 29 3.94 -7.05 -9.96
N ALA A 30 4.54 -7.42 -8.82
CA ALA A 30 4.05 -7.00 -7.50
C ALA A 30 4.05 -5.46 -7.35
N ASN A 31 5.12 -4.79 -7.80
CA ASN A 31 5.16 -3.32 -7.83
C ASN A 31 4.19 -2.72 -8.86
N GLY A 32 3.95 -3.38 -9.99
CA GLY A 32 2.96 -2.93 -10.98
C GLY A 32 1.55 -2.95 -10.40
N PHE A 33 1.21 -4.02 -9.69
CA PHE A 33 -0.06 -4.13 -8.98
C PHE A 33 -0.23 -3.03 -7.93
N MET A 34 0.81 -2.78 -7.11
CA MET A 34 0.76 -1.73 -6.10
C MET A 34 0.79 -0.32 -6.69
N ALA A 35 1.45 -0.11 -7.83
CA ALA A 35 1.38 1.15 -8.57
C ALA A 35 -0.06 1.44 -9.03
N LEU A 36 -0.76 0.45 -9.58
CA LEU A 36 -2.17 0.60 -9.97
C LEU A 36 -3.05 0.92 -8.76
N PHE A 37 -2.84 0.22 -7.63
CA PHE A 37 -3.54 0.52 -6.39
C PHE A 37 -3.28 1.98 -5.95
N PHE A 38 -2.02 2.42 -5.85
CA PHE A 38 -1.70 3.78 -5.42
C PHE A 38 -2.19 4.84 -6.40
N ALA A 39 -2.18 4.56 -7.70
CA ALA A 39 -2.78 5.45 -8.70
C ALA A 39 -4.29 5.61 -8.49
N PHE A 40 -5.00 4.51 -8.27
CA PHE A 40 -6.43 4.53 -7.96
C PHE A 40 -6.70 5.25 -6.63
N ALA A 41 -5.93 4.94 -5.59
CA ALA A 41 -6.02 5.57 -4.28
C ALA A 41 -5.78 7.08 -4.36
N SER A 42 -4.82 7.53 -5.18
CA SER A 42 -4.56 8.96 -5.45
C SER A 42 -5.76 9.59 -6.18
N TYR A 43 -6.29 8.94 -7.22
CA TYR A 43 -7.41 9.48 -7.98
C TYR A 43 -8.67 9.73 -7.14
N VAL A 44 -9.02 8.79 -6.25
CA VAL A 44 -10.24 8.92 -5.43
C VAL A 44 -10.16 10.05 -4.39
N GLN A 45 -8.96 10.56 -4.08
CA GLN A 45 -8.76 11.69 -3.15
C GLN A 45 -9.30 13.02 -3.68
N ILE A 46 -9.70 13.10 -4.95
CA ILE A 46 -10.38 14.31 -5.46
C ILE A 46 -11.66 14.65 -4.68
N ASN A 47 -12.22 13.66 -3.97
CA ASN A 47 -13.43 13.82 -3.16
C ASN A 47 -13.16 14.17 -1.69
N ASP A 48 -11.90 14.27 -1.31
CA ASP A 48 -11.46 14.58 0.06
C ASP A 48 -11.50 16.10 0.31
N PRO A 49 -11.70 16.58 1.56
CA PRO A 49 -11.55 18.00 1.90
C PRO A 49 -10.16 18.57 1.57
N ASP A 50 -9.10 17.76 1.67
CA ASP A 50 -7.71 18.16 1.44
C ASP A 50 -7.06 17.40 0.26
N PRO A 51 -7.64 17.50 -0.96
CA PRO A 51 -7.36 16.57 -2.04
C PRO A 51 -5.91 16.63 -2.50
N VAL A 52 -5.29 17.81 -2.51
CA VAL A 52 -3.92 18.00 -3.01
C VAL A 52 -2.91 17.20 -2.18
N ILE A 53 -3.01 17.27 -0.85
CA ILE A 53 -2.05 16.60 0.05
C ILE A 53 -2.21 15.09 -0.08
N TRP A 54 -3.43 14.59 -0.01
CA TRP A 54 -3.71 13.16 -0.10
C TRP A 54 -3.37 12.57 -1.47
N MET A 55 -3.68 13.29 -2.56
CA MET A 55 -3.25 12.89 -3.90
C MET A 55 -1.73 12.71 -3.98
N LEU A 56 -0.96 13.64 -3.41
CA LEU A 56 0.51 13.57 -3.38
C LEU A 56 1.01 12.42 -2.49
N ILE A 57 0.37 12.18 -1.34
CA ILE A 57 0.70 11.08 -0.43
C ILE A 57 0.65 9.73 -1.14
N TYR A 58 -0.34 9.49 -2.00
CA TYR A 58 -0.44 8.26 -2.79
C TYR A 58 0.32 8.30 -4.12
N ALA A 59 0.50 9.48 -4.74
CA ALA A 59 1.21 9.59 -6.02
C ALA A 59 2.71 9.27 -5.88
N ILE A 60 3.36 9.71 -4.79
CA ILE A 60 4.78 9.42 -4.55
C ILE A 60 5.08 7.91 -4.53
N PRO A 61 4.43 7.07 -3.70
CA PRO A 61 4.66 5.63 -3.70
C PRO A 61 4.23 4.98 -5.03
N CYS A 62 3.24 5.53 -5.74
CA CYS A 62 2.93 5.11 -7.11
C CYS A 62 4.13 5.26 -8.04
N PHE A 63 4.74 6.44 -8.11
CA PHE A 63 5.92 6.69 -8.95
C PHE A 63 7.13 5.85 -8.53
N LEU A 64 7.34 5.65 -7.22
CA LEU A 64 8.38 4.76 -6.72
C LEU A 64 8.16 3.31 -7.17
N CYS A 65 6.91 2.82 -7.16
CA CYS A 65 6.56 1.50 -7.67
C CYS A 65 6.75 1.40 -9.19
N ILE A 66 6.33 2.41 -9.96
CA ILE A 66 6.54 2.48 -11.42
C ILE A 66 8.03 2.43 -11.75
N ALA A 67 8.88 3.14 -11.00
CA ALA A 67 10.32 3.05 -11.17
C ALA A 67 10.80 1.59 -11.06
N LEU A 68 10.34 0.85 -10.05
CA LEU A 68 10.70 -0.57 -9.87
C LEU A 68 10.09 -1.48 -10.93
N VAL A 69 8.95 -1.11 -11.52
CA VAL A 69 8.38 -1.80 -12.69
C VAL A 69 9.25 -1.60 -13.92
N ILE A 70 9.80 -0.41 -14.15
CA ILE A 70 10.65 -0.09 -15.30
C ILE A 70 12.01 -0.75 -15.15
N ASP A 71 12.62 -0.60 -13.98
CA ASP A 71 13.90 -1.24 -13.65
C ASP A 71 14.02 -1.40 -12.14
N SER A 72 14.07 -2.66 -11.68
CA SER A 72 14.23 -2.99 -10.27
C SER A 72 15.57 -2.50 -9.68
N SER A 73 16.59 -2.23 -10.51
CA SER A 73 17.87 -1.69 -10.07
C SER A 73 17.78 -0.25 -9.57
N LEU A 74 16.75 0.51 -9.98
CA LEU A 74 16.51 1.89 -9.53
C LEU A 74 16.27 1.98 -8.02
N GLN A 75 15.91 0.88 -7.38
CA GLN A 75 15.80 0.81 -5.93
C GLN A 75 17.10 1.12 -5.20
N ASP A 76 18.25 0.90 -5.84
CA ASP A 76 19.56 1.19 -5.28
C ASP A 76 19.99 2.64 -5.47
N HIS A 77 19.31 3.38 -6.35
CA HIS A 77 19.57 4.78 -6.61
C HIS A 77 19.21 5.66 -5.40
N TYR A 78 20.09 6.61 -5.08
CA TYR A 78 19.94 7.45 -3.88
C TYR A 78 18.62 8.26 -3.88
N VAL A 79 18.18 8.77 -5.04
CA VAL A 79 16.90 9.49 -5.15
C VAL A 79 15.74 8.62 -4.71
N TRP A 80 15.61 7.40 -5.26
CA TRP A 80 14.54 6.48 -4.88
C TRP A 80 14.56 6.21 -3.37
N ARG A 81 15.77 5.95 -2.82
CA ARG A 81 15.98 5.63 -1.41
C ARG A 81 15.58 6.77 -0.48
N TYR A 82 16.08 7.97 -0.73
CA TYR A 82 15.78 9.12 0.12
C TYR A 82 14.30 9.51 0.00
N THR A 83 13.73 9.48 -1.19
CA THR A 83 12.30 9.71 -1.37
C THR A 83 11.48 8.70 -0.58
N ALA A 84 11.78 7.40 -0.67
CA ALA A 84 11.07 6.38 0.09
C ALA A 84 11.19 6.58 1.62
N VAL A 85 12.40 6.86 2.13
CA VAL A 85 12.62 7.08 3.57
C VAL A 85 11.90 8.33 4.06
N ILE A 86 12.03 9.46 3.36
CA ILE A 86 11.34 10.71 3.71
C ILE A 86 9.83 10.48 3.70
N HIS A 87 9.31 9.77 2.69
CA HIS A 87 7.89 9.50 2.58
C HIS A 87 7.37 8.63 3.73
N VAL A 88 8.12 7.60 4.13
CA VAL A 88 7.79 6.80 5.31
C VAL A 88 7.77 7.66 6.58
N VAL A 89 8.73 8.58 6.75
CA VAL A 89 8.74 9.51 7.89
C VAL A 89 7.50 10.40 7.89
N VAL A 90 7.16 11.00 6.75
CA VAL A 90 5.94 11.82 6.59
C VAL A 90 4.68 11.01 6.91
N CYS A 91 4.59 9.77 6.43
CA CYS A 91 3.45 8.89 6.73
C CYS A 91 3.33 8.57 8.22
N ASN A 92 4.46 8.33 8.92
CA ASN A 92 4.43 8.11 10.36
C ASN A 92 3.95 9.37 11.11
N LEU A 93 4.41 10.55 10.72
CA LEU A 93 3.93 11.81 11.28
C LEU A 93 2.42 12.01 11.05
N GLY A 94 1.94 11.68 9.84
CA GLY A 94 0.50 11.68 9.53
C GLY A 94 -0.30 10.75 10.44
N ILE A 95 0.17 9.51 10.66
CA ILE A 95 -0.47 8.58 11.58
C ILE A 95 -0.54 9.15 13.01
N PHE A 96 0.55 9.74 13.50
CA PHE A 96 0.53 10.35 14.84
C PHE A 96 -0.44 11.52 14.93
N TYR A 97 -0.52 12.34 13.88
CA TYR A 97 -1.49 13.42 13.79
C TYR A 97 -2.93 12.89 13.83
N SER A 98 -3.28 11.96 12.93
CA SER A 98 -4.64 11.40 12.85
C SER A 98 -5.03 10.64 14.12
N LEU A 99 -4.09 9.93 14.77
CA LEU A 99 -4.32 9.33 16.07
C LEU A 99 -4.60 10.39 17.14
N SER A 100 -3.85 11.49 17.16
CA SER A 100 -4.07 12.56 18.14
C SER A 100 -5.46 13.21 18.00
N VAL A 101 -5.93 13.34 16.77
CA VAL A 101 -7.29 13.83 16.46
C VAL A 101 -8.34 12.82 16.92
N LEU A 102 -8.16 11.53 16.57
CA LEU A 102 -9.08 10.46 16.99
C LEU A 102 -9.20 10.33 18.51
N PHE A 103 -8.08 10.35 19.23
CA PHE A 103 -8.08 10.29 20.70
C PHE A 103 -8.64 11.56 21.36
N GLY A 104 -8.60 12.70 20.67
CA GLY A 104 -9.22 13.95 21.12
C GLY A 104 -10.74 13.96 20.97
N THR A 105 -11.31 13.06 20.15
CA THR A 105 -12.75 12.87 19.99
C THR A 105 -13.25 11.72 20.87
N GLU A 106 -14.48 11.79 21.39
CA GLU A 106 -15.06 10.67 22.13
C GLU A 106 -15.16 9.44 21.21
N ILE A 107 -14.28 8.47 21.42
CA ILE A 107 -14.19 7.27 20.61
C ILE A 107 -15.47 6.46 20.82
N SER A 108 -16.40 6.56 19.87
CA SER A 108 -17.48 5.58 19.75
C SER A 108 -16.87 4.27 19.29
N PHE A 109 -17.33 3.13 19.82
CA PHE A 109 -16.91 1.78 19.39
C PHE A 109 -17.38 1.41 17.96
N LYS A 110 -17.58 2.41 17.10
CA LYS A 110 -17.94 2.24 15.69
C LYS A 110 -16.74 1.80 14.88
N ASN A 111 -17.01 1.28 13.69
CA ASN A 111 -15.96 0.83 12.77
C ASN A 111 -14.99 1.99 12.46
N PRO A 112 -13.67 1.83 12.70
CA PRO A 112 -12.68 2.88 12.42
C PRO A 112 -12.72 3.40 10.97
N LEU A 113 -13.15 2.59 10.00
CA LEU A 113 -13.25 3.02 8.60
C LEU A 113 -14.42 3.98 8.32
N GLU A 114 -15.38 4.12 9.24
CA GLU A 114 -16.41 5.15 9.16
C GLU A 114 -15.81 6.55 9.37
N TYR A 115 -14.76 6.65 10.18
CA TYR A 115 -14.05 7.89 10.42
C TYR A 115 -13.05 8.17 9.29
N GLU A 116 -12.99 9.42 8.88
CA GLU A 116 -12.02 9.92 7.89
C GLU A 116 -10.58 9.62 8.32
N GLU A 117 -10.21 10.07 9.52
CA GLU A 117 -8.91 9.81 10.15
C GLU A 117 -8.56 8.31 10.20
N GLY A 118 -9.56 7.43 10.40
CA GLY A 118 -9.34 5.99 10.42
C GLY A 118 -9.01 5.42 9.04
N ARG A 119 -9.64 5.94 7.98
CA ARG A 119 -9.30 5.59 6.58
C ARG A 119 -7.92 6.11 6.21
N GLU A 120 -7.59 7.33 6.62
CA GLU A 120 -6.27 7.94 6.40
C GLU A 120 -5.16 7.12 7.03
N ILE A 121 -5.29 6.77 8.32
CA ILE A 121 -4.34 5.89 9.01
C ILE A 121 -4.18 4.56 8.27
N GLY A 122 -5.30 3.95 7.83
CA GLY A 122 -5.27 2.71 7.05
C GLY A 122 -4.45 2.83 5.77
N GLY A 123 -4.64 3.91 5.02
CA GLY A 123 -3.86 4.19 3.81
C GLY A 123 -2.38 4.42 4.07
N LEU A 124 -2.05 5.22 5.09
CA LEU A 124 -0.66 5.49 5.50
C LEU A 124 0.06 4.20 5.95
N LEU A 125 -0.63 3.31 6.68
CA LEU A 125 -0.08 2.02 7.08
C LEU A 125 0.25 1.12 5.88
N ILE A 126 -0.60 1.11 4.84
CA ILE A 126 -0.34 0.34 3.62
C ILE A 126 0.89 0.90 2.88
N ILE A 127 1.04 2.22 2.80
CA ILE A 127 2.22 2.86 2.20
C ILE A 127 3.49 2.46 2.96
N ILE A 128 3.49 2.59 4.30
CA ILE A 128 4.64 2.24 5.14
C ILE A 128 4.98 0.75 4.99
N ALA A 129 3.98 -0.13 5.03
CA ALA A 129 4.19 -1.57 4.89
C ALA A 129 4.80 -1.91 3.52
N TRP A 130 4.30 -1.33 2.43
CA TRP A 130 4.81 -1.60 1.09
C TRP A 130 6.23 -1.08 0.88
N LEU A 131 6.50 0.19 1.24
CA LEU A 131 7.85 0.76 1.14
C LEU A 131 8.84 0.05 2.07
N GLY A 132 8.38 -0.41 3.23
CA GLY A 132 9.14 -1.26 4.14
C GLY A 132 9.51 -2.60 3.51
N LEU A 133 8.57 -3.27 2.84
CA LEU A 133 8.85 -4.51 2.09
C LEU A 133 9.84 -4.27 0.96
N CYS A 134 9.71 -3.16 0.23
CA CYS A 134 10.70 -2.77 -0.76
C CYS A 134 12.08 -2.68 -0.11
N TRP A 135 12.22 -1.90 0.97
CA TRP A 135 13.50 -1.75 1.66
C TRP A 135 14.07 -3.09 2.16
N LEU A 136 13.21 -3.98 2.70
CA LEU A 136 13.61 -5.32 3.14
C LEU A 136 14.13 -6.19 1.99
N ARG A 137 13.46 -6.12 0.82
CA ARG A 137 13.88 -6.83 -0.41
C ARG A 137 15.27 -6.41 -0.84
N ARG A 138 15.57 -5.11 -0.76
CA ARG A 138 16.90 -4.57 -1.05
C ARG A 138 17.96 -5.13 -0.10
N LEU A 139 17.68 -5.16 1.20
CA LEU A 139 18.65 -5.66 2.20
C LEU A 139 18.97 -7.15 2.03
N ARG A 140 17.99 -7.96 1.64
CA ARG A 140 18.12 -9.43 1.56
C ARG A 140 18.77 -9.95 0.27
N GLY A 141 19.16 -9.05 -0.66
CA GLY A 141 19.72 -9.46 -1.95
C GLY A 141 18.72 -10.26 -2.81
N PHE A 142 19.04 -10.47 -4.09
CA PHE A 142 18.08 -11.02 -5.05
C PHE A 142 17.71 -12.49 -4.80
N GLY A 143 18.56 -13.26 -4.10
CA GLY A 143 18.50 -14.74 -4.03
C GLY A 143 17.82 -15.39 -2.83
N GLU A 144 17.60 -14.70 -1.71
CA GLU A 144 17.05 -15.30 -0.46
C GLU A 144 15.65 -14.77 -0.10
N ALA A 145 14.75 -14.70 -1.08
CA ALA A 145 13.37 -14.32 -0.78
C ALA A 145 12.64 -15.47 -0.05
N ASN A 146 12.77 -15.49 1.27
CA ASN A 146 12.11 -16.45 2.17
C ASN A 146 10.57 -16.41 1.97
N VAL A 147 9.91 -17.57 2.10
CA VAL A 147 8.44 -17.72 2.11
C VAL A 147 7.75 -16.64 2.94
N PHE A 148 8.29 -16.28 4.12
CA PHE A 148 7.72 -15.20 4.94
C PHE A 148 7.64 -13.84 4.23
N PHE A 149 8.64 -13.50 3.42
CA PHE A 149 8.66 -12.25 2.66
C PHE A 149 7.57 -12.22 1.58
N TRP A 150 7.43 -13.32 0.83
CA TRP A 150 6.39 -13.41 -0.20
C TRP A 150 4.99 -13.48 0.40
N SER A 151 4.81 -14.19 1.52
CA SER A 151 3.55 -14.18 2.28
C SER A 151 3.18 -12.77 2.72
N ALA A 152 4.13 -12.01 3.28
CA ALA A 152 3.90 -10.61 3.66
C ALA A 152 3.59 -9.73 2.44
N THR A 153 4.27 -9.93 1.32
CA THR A 153 4.04 -9.18 0.06
C THR A 153 2.63 -9.41 -0.45
N ILE A 154 2.17 -10.67 -0.50
CA ILE A 154 0.81 -11.02 -0.90
C ILE A 154 -0.20 -10.44 0.09
N ALA A 155 0.03 -10.61 1.39
CA ALA A 155 -0.87 -10.09 2.43
C ALA A 155 -1.06 -8.58 2.30
N VAL A 156 0.03 -7.80 2.25
CA VAL A 156 -0.02 -6.33 2.11
C VAL A 156 -0.69 -5.92 0.81
N SER A 157 -0.44 -6.63 -0.29
CA SER A 157 -1.08 -6.34 -1.59
C SER A 157 -2.59 -6.60 -1.57
N LEU A 158 -3.05 -7.59 -0.81
CA LEU A 158 -4.48 -7.91 -0.70
C LEU A 158 -5.21 -7.04 0.32
N THR A 159 -4.50 -6.48 1.30
CA THR A 159 -5.08 -5.63 2.36
C THR A 159 -6.04 -4.55 1.84
N PRO A 160 -5.71 -3.75 0.81
CA PRO A 160 -6.63 -2.72 0.31
C PRO A 160 -7.97 -3.28 -0.18
N PHE A 161 -7.96 -4.46 -0.81
CA PHE A 161 -9.17 -5.10 -1.34
C PHE A 161 -10.03 -5.69 -0.23
N VAL A 162 -9.37 -6.26 0.79
CA VAL A 162 -10.06 -6.74 2.00
C VAL A 162 -10.70 -5.57 2.75
N LEU A 163 -9.97 -4.48 2.95
CA LEU A 163 -10.50 -3.27 3.59
C LEU A 163 -11.63 -2.64 2.79
N LEU A 164 -11.50 -2.58 1.46
CA LEU A 164 -12.57 -2.09 0.58
C LEU A 164 -13.82 -2.98 0.66
N GLY A 165 -13.67 -4.31 0.58
CA GLY A 165 -14.79 -5.24 0.69
C GLY A 165 -15.48 -5.16 2.05
N TYR A 166 -14.70 -5.03 3.13
CA TYR A 166 -15.22 -4.82 4.48
C TYR A 166 -15.94 -3.48 4.61
N TYR A 167 -15.37 -2.39 4.06
CA TYR A 167 -16.00 -1.07 4.04
C TYR A 167 -17.33 -1.11 3.30
N VAL A 168 -17.38 -1.65 2.08
CA VAL A 168 -18.61 -1.78 1.30
C VAL A 168 -19.67 -2.61 2.02
N ASN A 169 -19.26 -3.68 2.71
CA ASN A 169 -20.19 -4.53 3.47
C ASN A 169 -20.73 -3.87 4.75
N THR A 170 -19.96 -2.95 5.33
CA THR A 170 -20.34 -2.21 6.55
C THR A 170 -20.81 -0.78 6.25
N TRP A 171 -21.00 -0.46 4.97
CA TRP A 171 -21.28 0.90 4.53
C TRP A 171 -22.69 1.32 4.94
N ASP A 172 -22.76 2.28 5.86
CA ASP A 172 -24.03 2.93 6.23
C ASP A 172 -24.38 4.05 5.22
N VAL A 173 -25.37 3.78 4.37
CA VAL A 173 -25.87 4.72 3.36
C VAL A 173 -26.47 5.99 4.00
N SER A 174 -26.90 5.95 5.25
CA SER A 174 -27.47 7.11 5.93
C SER A 174 -26.43 8.21 6.23
N ALA A 175 -25.15 7.86 6.35
CA ALA A 175 -24.06 8.82 6.52
C ALA A 175 -23.83 9.73 5.29
N ILE A 176 -24.25 9.29 4.09
CA ILE A 176 -24.17 10.10 2.86
C ILE A 176 -25.19 11.26 2.90
N GLN A 177 -26.36 11.04 3.50
CA GLN A 177 -27.46 12.02 3.48
C GLN A 177 -27.17 13.28 4.29
N SER A 178 -26.25 13.26 5.27
CA SER A 178 -25.86 14.44 6.03
C SER A 178 -24.77 15.26 5.32
N HIS A 179 -23.73 14.61 4.79
CA HIS A 179 -22.62 15.30 4.10
C HIS A 179 -23.03 15.85 2.73
N CYS A 180 -23.84 15.13 1.96
CA CYS A 180 -24.37 15.63 0.69
C CYS A 180 -25.47 16.69 0.87
N LYS A 181 -26.11 16.78 2.05
CA LYS A 181 -27.12 17.82 2.32
C LYS A 181 -26.49 19.21 2.24
N ASP A 182 -25.27 19.37 2.72
CA ASP A 182 -24.56 20.65 2.70
C ASP A 182 -23.96 20.97 1.32
N ILE A 183 -23.60 19.96 0.53
CA ILE A 183 -23.13 20.17 -0.85
C ILE A 183 -24.31 20.57 -1.77
N ILE A 184 -25.47 19.91 -1.62
CA ILE A 184 -26.69 20.22 -2.37
C ILE A 184 -27.27 21.57 -1.93
N SER A 185 -27.29 21.88 -0.63
CA SER A 185 -27.79 23.17 -0.14
C SER A 185 -26.89 24.34 -0.56
N ARG A 186 -25.56 24.18 -0.54
CA ARG A 186 -24.62 25.21 -1.03
C ARG A 186 -24.72 25.50 -2.52
N HIS A 187 -25.09 24.51 -3.34
CA HIS A 187 -25.34 24.75 -4.77
C HIS A 187 -26.71 25.39 -5.02
N LEU A 188 -27.74 25.05 -4.23
CA LEU A 188 -29.07 25.65 -4.36
C LEU A 188 -29.16 27.09 -3.82
N TYR A 189 -28.26 27.49 -2.91
CA TYR A 189 -28.22 28.86 -2.36
C TYR A 189 -27.22 29.80 -3.05
N LYS A 190 -26.42 29.31 -4.01
CA LYS A 190 -25.47 30.16 -4.75
C LYS A 190 -26.09 30.89 -5.95
N GLU A 191 -27.38 30.65 -6.22
CA GLU A 191 -28.14 31.30 -7.31
C GLU A 191 -29.28 32.21 -6.80
N ILE A 192 -29.20 32.73 -5.56
CA ILE A 192 -30.10 33.80 -5.07
C ILE A 192 -29.28 35.01 -4.65
#